data_AF-A0A2N3FXH4-F1
#
_entry.id   AF-A0A2N3FXH4-F1
#
_cell.length_a   1.000
_cell.length_b   1.000
_cell.length_c   1.000
_cell.angle_alpha   90.00
_cell.angle_beta   90.00
_cell.angle_gamma   90.00
#
_symmetry.space_group_name_H-M   'P 1'
#
loop_
_entity.id
_entity.type
_entity.pdbx_description
1 polymer ?
#
loop_
_entity_poly.entity_id
_entity_poly.type
_entity_poly.pdbx_seq_one_letter_code
_entity_poly.pdbx_strand_id
1 'polypeptide(L)'
;MGLFDLFRSTPPARPASGPDLDARTSVEGLRLRDLQVLEELISQGADPEAPRDATFYVQFPSVDAAKTCAEVLHGRGLEVRVERPSVGFLAEFPEDAHYRNVIARSTGRALMPGFLRETIDACEELAAAGDGMYDGWGGELTDAER
;
A
#
# COMPACT_ATOMS: atom_id res chain seq x y z
N MET A 1 3.41 25.13 0.13
CA MET A 1 2.87 24.56 -1.12
C MET A 1 2.88 23.06 -0.90
N GLY A 2 1.86 22.56 -0.19
CA GLY A 2 1.71 21.14 0.15
C GLY A 2 1.12 20.38 -1.02
N LEU A 3 1.46 19.10 -1.11
CA LEU A 3 1.08 18.18 -2.18
C LEU A 3 -0.42 17.80 -2.19
N PHE A 4 -1.28 18.45 -1.38
CA PHE A 4 -2.59 17.93 -0.96
C PHE A 4 -3.84 18.72 -1.42
N ASP A 5 -3.70 19.80 -2.21
CA ASP A 5 -4.85 20.66 -2.57
C ASP A 5 -5.64 20.24 -3.84
N LEU A 6 -5.56 18.98 -4.31
CA LEU A 6 -6.10 18.59 -5.62
C LEU A 6 -7.37 17.72 -5.66
N PHE A 7 -8.00 17.37 -4.53
CA PHE A 7 -9.12 16.42 -4.54
C PHE A 7 -10.43 16.87 -3.84
N ARG A 8 -10.76 18.16 -3.90
CA ARG A 8 -12.15 18.61 -3.68
C ARG A 8 -12.66 19.47 -4.82
N SER A 9 -13.13 18.80 -5.86
CA SER A 9 -14.09 19.34 -6.82
C SER A 9 -14.85 18.16 -7.42
N THR A 10 -16.18 18.18 -7.32
CA THR A 10 -17.06 17.22 -8.01
C THR A 10 -16.61 17.12 -9.48
N PRO A 11 -16.16 15.95 -9.95
CA PRO A 11 -15.57 15.88 -11.27
C PRO A 11 -16.67 16.05 -12.33
N PRO A 12 -16.46 16.86 -13.38
CA PRO A 12 -17.26 16.71 -14.59
C PRO A 12 -17.01 15.31 -15.15
N ALA A 13 -18.06 14.67 -15.67
CA ALA A 13 -17.98 13.35 -16.30
C ALA A 13 -16.89 13.34 -17.38
N ARG A 14 -15.71 12.82 -17.00
CA ARG A 14 -14.55 12.66 -17.87
C ARG A 14 -14.81 11.42 -18.73
N PRO A 15 -14.55 11.44 -20.05
CA PRO A 15 -14.59 10.21 -20.83
C PRO A 15 -13.57 9.23 -20.24
N ALA A 16 -14.02 7.98 -20.02
CA ALA A 16 -13.23 6.86 -19.50
C ALA A 16 -12.15 6.43 -20.51
N SER A 17 -11.08 7.23 -20.62
CA SER A 17 -10.00 7.00 -21.59
C SER A 17 -8.63 6.94 -20.90
N GLY A 18 -8.58 6.25 -19.76
CA GLY A 18 -7.34 5.79 -19.13
C GLY A 18 -7.46 4.29 -18.85
N PRO A 19 -6.35 3.55 -18.75
CA PRO A 19 -6.40 2.16 -18.33
C PRO A 19 -7.04 2.06 -16.94
N ASP A 20 -7.94 1.10 -16.75
CA ASP A 20 -8.47 0.76 -15.44
C ASP A 20 -7.34 0.23 -14.57
N LEU A 21 -6.84 1.06 -13.65
CA LEU A 21 -5.69 0.73 -12.81
C LEU A 21 -5.93 -0.45 -11.88
N ASP A 22 -7.20 -0.79 -11.65
CA ASP A 22 -7.61 -1.90 -10.81
C ASP A 22 -7.79 -3.21 -11.60
N ALA A 23 -7.74 -3.14 -12.93
CA ALA A 23 -7.73 -4.31 -13.78
C ALA A 23 -6.46 -5.14 -13.56
N ARG A 24 -6.63 -6.47 -13.50
CA ARG A 24 -5.51 -7.42 -13.36
C ARG A 24 -4.95 -7.82 -14.72
N THR A 25 -3.64 -8.03 -14.76
CA THR A 25 -2.99 -8.64 -15.92
C THR A 25 -3.33 -10.11 -16.03
N SER A 26 -3.44 -10.61 -17.26
CA SER A 26 -3.79 -12.00 -17.54
C SER A 26 -2.67 -12.99 -17.20
N VAL A 27 -1.41 -12.54 -17.17
CA VAL A 27 -0.23 -13.40 -16.96
C VAL A 27 0.14 -13.45 -15.48
N GLU A 28 0.30 -12.28 -14.85
CA GLU A 28 0.86 -12.18 -13.50
C GLU A 28 -0.22 -12.03 -12.42
N GLY A 29 -1.43 -11.62 -12.81
CA GLY A 29 -2.53 -11.39 -11.87
C GLY A 29 -2.34 -10.18 -10.96
N LEU A 30 -1.31 -9.36 -11.22
CA LEU A 30 -1.10 -8.06 -10.58
C LEU A 30 -2.03 -7.02 -11.19
N ARG A 31 -2.44 -6.02 -10.40
CA ARG A 31 -3.15 -4.87 -10.95
C ARG A 31 -2.20 -3.96 -11.70
N LEU A 32 -2.74 -3.17 -12.63
CA LEU A 32 -1.93 -2.21 -13.39
C LEU A 32 -1.25 -1.17 -12.48
N ARG A 33 -1.89 -0.75 -11.38
CA ARG A 33 -1.23 0.12 -10.38
C ARG A 33 -0.01 -0.53 -9.71
N ASP A 34 -0.05 -1.84 -9.45
CA ASP A 34 1.04 -2.54 -8.79
C ASP A 34 2.22 -2.72 -9.74
N LEU A 35 1.93 -2.91 -11.03
CA LEU A 35 2.93 -2.88 -12.09
C LEU A 35 3.58 -1.52 -12.22
N GLN A 36 2.84 -0.42 -12.10
CA GLN A 36 3.43 0.92 -12.13
C GLN A 36 4.44 1.13 -10.98
N VAL A 37 4.13 0.64 -9.78
CA VAL A 37 5.07 0.69 -8.65
C VAL A 37 6.33 -0.13 -8.96
N LEU A 38 6.16 -1.33 -9.53
CA LEU A 38 7.27 -2.21 -9.88
C LEU A 38 8.13 -1.64 -11.01
N GLU A 39 7.51 -1.10 -12.06
CA GLU A 39 8.16 -0.45 -13.20
C GLU A 39 8.95 0.78 -12.76
N GLU A 40 8.38 1.62 -11.89
CA GLU A 40 9.07 2.77 -11.32
C GLU A 40 10.31 2.31 -10.54
N LEU A 41 10.16 1.29 -9.70
CA LEU A 41 11.28 0.71 -8.94
C LEU A 41 12.37 0.16 -9.88
N ILE A 42 12.00 -0.58 -10.93
CA ILE A 42 12.93 -1.08 -11.96
C ILE A 42 13.62 0.08 -12.67
N SER A 43 12.90 1.16 -12.98
CA SER A 43 13.46 2.33 -13.66
C SER A 43 14.53 3.05 -12.84
N GLN A 44 14.45 2.92 -11.51
CA GLN A 44 15.45 3.40 -10.56
C GLN A 44 16.65 2.44 -10.42
N GLY A 45 16.71 1.37 -11.21
CA GLY A 45 17.84 0.44 -11.27
C GLY A 45 17.67 -0.82 -10.42
N ALA A 46 16.47 -1.06 -9.91
CA ALA A 46 16.24 -2.16 -8.98
C ALA A 46 15.99 -3.50 -9.68
N ASP A 47 16.56 -4.59 -9.15
CA ASP A 47 16.33 -5.96 -9.61
C ASP A 47 15.22 -6.68 -8.79
N PRO A 48 13.96 -6.75 -9.29
CA PRO A 48 12.84 -7.28 -8.51
C PRO A 48 13.00 -8.76 -8.08
N GLU A 49 13.90 -9.52 -8.72
CA GLU A 49 14.21 -10.90 -8.33
C GLU A 49 15.18 -10.99 -7.14
N ALA A 50 15.90 -9.90 -6.83
CA ALA A 50 16.80 -9.84 -5.70
C ALA A 50 16.03 -9.60 -4.37
N PRO A 51 16.46 -10.22 -3.26
CA PRO A 51 15.91 -9.97 -1.93
C PRO A 51 15.89 -8.49 -1.55
N ARG A 52 14.71 -7.97 -1.19
CA ARG A 52 14.54 -6.56 -0.82
C ARG A 52 13.41 -6.35 0.17
N ASP A 53 13.30 -5.11 0.60
CA ASP A 53 12.29 -4.70 1.55
C ASP A 53 11.09 -4.09 0.81
N ALA A 54 9.90 -4.49 1.25
CA ALA A 54 8.65 -3.93 0.77
C ALA A 54 7.76 -3.56 1.95
N THR A 55 7.08 -2.43 1.84
CA THR A 55 6.17 -1.93 2.86
C THR A 55 4.77 -1.78 2.29
N PHE A 56 3.79 -2.30 3.00
CA PHE A 56 2.36 -2.26 2.68
C PHE A 56 1.64 -1.39 3.71
N TYR A 57 0.71 -0.56 3.24
CA TYR A 57 0.02 0.43 4.06
C TYR A 57 -1.49 0.16 4.06
N VAL A 58 -2.05 -0.05 5.25
CA VAL A 58 -3.50 -0.20 5.45
C VAL A 58 -3.96 0.79 6.51
N GLN A 59 -5.06 1.48 6.27
CA GLN A 59 -5.64 2.42 7.22
C GLN A 59 -6.99 1.91 7.73
N PHE A 60 -7.27 2.10 9.02
CA PHE A 60 -8.54 1.72 9.63
C PHE A 60 -9.14 2.86 10.45
N PRO A 61 -10.49 2.99 10.49
CA PRO A 61 -11.17 3.96 11.34
C PRO A 61 -11.23 3.50 12.82
N SER A 62 -10.79 2.28 13.12
CA SER A 62 -10.81 1.70 14.46
C SER A 62 -9.47 1.10 14.86
N VAL A 63 -9.10 1.30 16.13
CA VAL A 63 -7.91 0.68 16.75
C VAL A 63 -8.02 -0.84 16.75
N ASP A 64 -9.21 -1.38 17.01
CA ASP A 64 -9.41 -2.82 17.15
C ASP A 64 -9.33 -3.52 15.78
N ALA A 65 -9.86 -2.89 14.73
CA ALA A 65 -9.69 -3.35 13.35
C ALA A 65 -8.21 -3.34 12.93
N ALA A 66 -7.50 -2.25 13.23
CA ALA A 66 -6.06 -2.15 12.93
C ALA A 66 -5.23 -3.22 13.66
N LYS A 67 -5.53 -3.49 14.94
CA LYS A 67 -4.86 -4.54 15.71
C LYS A 67 -5.14 -5.93 15.14
N THR A 68 -6.40 -6.21 14.78
CA THR A 68 -6.79 -7.48 14.17
C THR A 68 -6.06 -7.70 12.84
N CYS A 69 -6.03 -6.68 11.98
CA CYS A 69 -5.25 -6.71 10.74
C CYS A 69 -3.76 -6.96 11.02
N ALA A 70 -3.18 -6.25 12.00
CA ALA A 70 -1.79 -6.39 12.36
C ALA A 70 -1.42 -7.80 12.84
N GLU A 71 -2.27 -8.43 13.66
CA GLU A 71 -2.08 -9.81 14.11
C GLU A 71 -2.08 -10.80 12.94
N VAL A 72 -3.02 -10.65 11.99
CA VAL A 72 -3.10 -11.52 10.81
C VAL A 72 -1.88 -11.34 9.90
N LEU A 73 -1.49 -10.10 9.61
CA LEU A 73 -0.31 -9.81 8.78
C LEU A 73 0.99 -10.27 9.45
N HIS A 74 1.08 -10.15 10.78
CA HIS A 74 2.20 -10.70 11.53
C HIS A 74 2.26 -12.22 11.46
N GLY A 75 1.12 -12.91 11.58
CA GLY A 75 1.01 -14.36 11.40
C GLY A 75 1.43 -14.85 9.99
N ARG A 76 1.43 -13.96 8.99
CA ARG A 76 1.93 -14.22 7.64
C ARG A 76 3.45 -13.99 7.49
N GLY A 77 4.14 -13.65 8.58
CA GLY A 77 5.58 -13.44 8.61
C GLY A 77 6.02 -12.04 8.18
N LEU A 78 5.13 -11.05 8.28
CA LEU A 78 5.48 -9.64 8.09
C LEU A 78 5.83 -8.99 9.45
N GLU A 79 6.72 -8.01 9.42
CA GLU A 79 6.95 -7.11 10.54
C GLU A 79 5.88 -6.03 10.52
N VAL A 80 5.08 -5.90 11.57
CA VAL A 80 3.91 -4.99 11.55
C VAL A 80 3.97 -3.96 12.67
N ARG A 81 3.62 -2.71 12.34
CA ARG A 81 3.43 -1.61 13.29
C ARG A 81 2.05 -1.01 13.14
N VAL A 82 1.44 -0.65 14.26
CA VAL A 82 0.19 0.12 14.30
C VAL A 82 0.50 1.50 14.84
N GLU A 83 0.30 2.51 14.00
CA GLU A 83 0.68 3.89 14.27
C GLU A 83 -0.53 4.82 14.21
N ARG A 84 -0.42 5.96 14.91
CA ARG A 84 -1.37 7.06 14.74
C ARG A 84 -1.01 7.85 13.47
N PRO A 85 -1.96 8.57 12.86
CA PRO A 85 -1.63 9.51 11.81
C PRO A 85 -0.58 10.51 12.30
N SER A 86 0.24 11.01 11.38
CA SER A 86 1.34 11.91 11.71
C SER A 86 0.82 13.23 12.31
N VAL A 87 1.66 13.91 13.08
CA VAL A 87 1.32 15.22 13.66
C VAL A 87 0.96 16.24 12.58
N GLY A 88 1.65 16.21 11.44
CA GLY A 88 1.35 17.08 10.30
C GLY A 88 -0.04 16.80 9.71
N PHE A 89 -0.38 15.52 9.52
CA PHE A 89 -1.71 15.12 9.04
C PHE A 89 -2.80 15.55 10.01
N LEU A 90 -2.62 15.33 11.32
CA LEU A 90 -3.62 15.70 12.33
C LEU A 90 -3.74 17.21 12.56
N ALA A 91 -2.72 18.00 12.20
CA ALA A 91 -2.83 19.45 12.21
C ALA A 91 -3.79 19.94 11.10
N GLU A 92 -3.88 19.21 9.99
CA GLU A 92 -4.77 19.50 8.86
C GLU A 92 -6.15 18.85 9.02
N PHE A 93 -6.19 17.63 9.57
CA PHE A 93 -7.39 16.79 9.75
C PHE A 93 -7.50 16.30 11.21
N PRO A 94 -7.80 17.19 12.17
CA PRO A 94 -7.87 16.83 13.59
C PRO A 94 -9.00 15.84 13.92
N GLU A 95 -10.08 15.83 13.14
CA GLU A 95 -11.18 14.88 13.26
C GLU A 95 -10.73 13.42 13.05
N ASP A 96 -9.65 13.21 12.30
CA ASP A 96 -9.14 11.90 11.91
C ASP A 96 -8.14 11.30 12.92
N ALA A 97 -8.02 11.88 14.12
CA ALA A 97 -7.17 11.37 15.20
C ALA A 97 -7.50 9.93 15.65
N HIS A 98 -8.69 9.45 15.31
CA HIS A 98 -9.16 8.11 15.63
C HIS A 98 -8.63 7.02 14.67
N TYR A 99 -8.23 7.40 13.44
CA TYR A 99 -7.68 6.45 12.47
C TYR A 99 -6.39 5.80 12.95
N ARG A 100 -6.08 4.62 12.42
CA ARG A 100 -4.80 3.93 12.65
C ARG A 100 -4.23 3.44 11.33
N ASN A 101 -2.93 3.66 11.17
CA ASN A 101 -2.15 3.15 10.07
C ASN A 101 -1.50 1.83 10.50
N VAL A 102 -1.71 0.78 9.74
CA VAL A 102 -1.02 -0.50 9.83
C VAL A 102 0.05 -0.49 8.74
N ILE A 103 1.31 -0.56 9.17
CA ILE A 103 2.48 -0.59 8.31
C ILE A 103 3.05 -2.00 8.41
N ALA A 104 2.95 -2.78 7.34
CA ALA A 104 3.46 -4.14 7.29
C ALA A 104 4.68 -4.20 6.35
N ARG A 105 5.82 -4.64 6.87
CA ARG A 105 7.09 -4.76 6.14
C ARG A 105 7.42 -6.22 5.90
N SER A 106 7.75 -6.53 4.65
CA SER A 106 8.48 -7.73 4.27
C SER A 106 9.95 -7.37 4.10
N THR A 107 10.85 -8.18 4.62
CA THR A 107 12.30 -7.97 4.51
C THR A 107 12.97 -9.13 3.80
N GLY A 108 13.92 -8.82 2.92
CA GLY A 108 14.74 -9.83 2.25
C GLY A 108 13.94 -10.83 1.39
N ARG A 109 12.84 -10.39 0.78
CA ARG A 109 12.06 -11.20 -0.18
C ARG A 109 12.11 -10.57 -1.57
N ALA A 110 12.18 -11.40 -2.60
CA ALA A 110 12.02 -10.96 -3.98
C ALA A 110 10.58 -10.50 -4.23
N LEU A 111 10.40 -9.47 -5.04
CA LEU A 111 9.09 -8.90 -5.39
C LEU A 111 8.45 -9.66 -6.55
N MET A 112 8.45 -10.99 -6.45
CA MET A 112 7.86 -11.84 -7.46
C MET A 112 6.33 -11.63 -7.50
N PRO A 113 5.69 -11.72 -8.68
CA PRO A 113 4.26 -11.46 -8.81
C PRO A 113 3.37 -12.26 -7.86
N GLY A 114 3.71 -13.53 -7.60
CA GLY A 114 2.97 -14.36 -6.65
C GLY A 114 2.97 -13.79 -5.23
N PHE A 115 4.15 -13.38 -4.73
CA PHE A 115 4.30 -12.79 -3.40
C PHE A 115 3.56 -11.45 -3.30
N LEU A 116 3.73 -10.56 -4.29
CA LEU A 116 3.05 -9.27 -4.33
C LEU A 116 1.53 -9.48 -4.34
N ARG A 117 1.01 -10.27 -5.28
CA ARG A 117 -0.43 -10.54 -5.40
C ARG A 117 -1.00 -11.07 -4.09
N GLU A 118 -0.42 -12.13 -3.52
CA GLU A 118 -0.93 -12.75 -2.29
C GLU A 118 -0.92 -11.81 -1.10
N THR A 119 0.10 -10.95 -1.00
CA THR A 119 0.22 -10.00 0.11
C THR A 119 -0.74 -8.82 -0.06
N ILE A 120 -0.87 -8.29 -1.28
CA ILE A 120 -1.79 -7.21 -1.63
C ILE A 120 -3.24 -7.66 -1.43
N ASP A 121 -3.61 -8.82 -1.97
CA ASP A 121 -4.95 -9.39 -1.82
C ASP A 121 -5.30 -9.57 -0.34
N ALA A 122 -4.37 -10.08 0.47
CA ALA A 122 -4.56 -10.19 1.92
C ALA A 122 -4.77 -8.83 2.61
N CYS A 123 -3.99 -7.81 2.24
CA CYS A 123 -4.15 -6.46 2.80
C CYS A 123 -5.51 -5.87 2.46
N GLU A 124 -6.00 -6.06 1.24
CA GLU A 124 -7.30 -5.57 0.79
C GLU A 124 -8.46 -6.30 1.42
N GLU A 125 -8.38 -7.63 1.53
CA GLU A 125 -9.40 -8.43 2.22
C GLU A 125 -9.51 -8.02 3.69
N LEU A 126 -8.37 -7.79 4.36
CA LEU A 126 -8.34 -7.33 5.74
C LEU A 126 -8.85 -5.89 5.89
N ALA A 127 -8.50 -5.01 4.95
CA ALA A 127 -9.03 -3.66 4.90
C ALA A 127 -10.56 -3.70 4.77
N ALA A 128 -11.09 -4.41 3.79
CA ALA A 128 -12.52 -4.55 3.57
C ALA A 128 -13.26 -5.15 4.77
N ALA A 129 -12.67 -6.14 5.45
CA ALA A 129 -13.27 -6.77 6.63
C ALA A 129 -13.33 -5.85 7.86
N GLY A 130 -12.48 -4.84 7.94
CA GLY A 130 -12.39 -3.90 9.06
C GLY A 130 -12.88 -2.48 8.76
N ASP A 131 -13.65 -2.29 7.67
CA ASP A 131 -14.05 -0.97 7.14
C ASP A 131 -12.85 -0.02 6.92
N GLY A 132 -11.70 -0.61 6.59
CA GLY A 132 -10.46 0.08 6.29
C GLY A 132 -10.21 0.29 4.81
N MET A 133 -9.05 0.87 4.51
CA MET A 133 -8.58 1.15 3.15
C MET A 133 -7.15 0.66 2.99
N TYR A 134 -6.90 -0.12 1.93
CA TYR A 134 -5.54 -0.40 1.49
C TYR A 134 -5.03 0.79 0.67
N ASP A 135 -3.93 1.41 1.12
CA ASP A 135 -3.37 2.65 0.55
C ASP A 135 -2.26 2.36 -0.47
N GLY A 136 -1.84 1.09 -0.58
CA GLY A 136 -0.83 0.65 -1.53
C GLY A 136 0.42 0.11 -0.86
N TRP A 137 1.47 -0.04 -1.66
CA TRP A 137 2.76 -0.57 -1.24
C TRP A 137 3.91 0.13 -1.96
N GLY A 138 5.12 -0.05 -1.43
CA GLY A 138 6.34 0.37 -2.08
C GLY A 138 7.50 -0.57 -1.77
N GLY A 139 8.44 -0.67 -2.68
CA GLY A 139 9.73 -1.35 -2.48
C GLY A 139 10.85 -0.36 -2.21
N GLU A 140 11.88 -0.78 -1.48
CA GLU A 140 13.10 -0.01 -1.26
C GLU A 140 14.24 -0.51 -2.17
N LEU A 141 15.09 0.41 -2.63
CA LEU A 141 16.37 0.05 -3.24
C LEU A 141 17.30 -0.56 -2.18
N THR A 142 17.97 -1.64 -2.54
CA THR A 142 18.99 -2.26 -1.69
C THR A 142 20.18 -1.31 -1.49
N ASP A 143 21.01 -1.54 -0.46
CA ASP A 143 22.21 -0.74 -0.21
C ASP A 143 23.19 -0.75 -1.40
N ALA A 144 23.16 -1.79 -2.24
CA ALA A 144 24.02 -1.88 -3.42
C ALA A 144 23.47 -1.11 -4.64
N GLU A 145 22.16 -0.80 -4.64
CA GLU A 145 21.47 -0.06 -5.71
C GLU A 145 21.34 1.44 -5.40
N ARG A 146 21.68 1.86 -4.17
CA ARG A 146 21.64 3.27 -3.70
C ARG A 146 22.89 4.08 -4.04
#